data_AF-A0A9E5T5D8-F1
#
_entry.id   AF-A0A9E5T5D8-F1
#
_cell.length_a   1.000
_cell.length_b   1.000
_cell.length_c   1.000
_cell.angle_alpha   90.00
_cell.angle_beta   90.00
_cell.angle_gamma   90.00
#
_symmetry.space_group_name_H-M   'P 1'
#
loop_
_entity.id
_entity.type
_entity.pdbx_description
1 polymer ?
#
loop_
_entity_poly.entity_id
_entity_poly.type
_entity_poly.pdbx_seq_one_letter_code
_entity_poly.pdbx_strand_id
1 'polypeptide(L)' 'MSKTKISTLNLRINPSIKAAVREAAAREHRSVANMVEVLIRRHCDQAGITIPEQLDRSPRNRHG' A
#
# COMPACT_ATOMS: atom_id res chain seq x y z
N MET A 1 2.29 -20.51 -0.76
CA MET A 1 2.51 -19.05 -0.72
C MET A 1 1.20 -18.41 -0.32
N SER A 2 1.14 -17.73 0.82
CA SER A 2 -0.06 -17.05 1.33
C SER A 2 -0.54 -16.04 0.29
N LYS A 3 -1.79 -16.14 -0.14
CA LYS A 3 -2.42 -15.18 -1.06
C LYS A 3 -2.44 -13.82 -0.37
N THR A 4 -1.57 -12.90 -0.77
CA THR A 4 -1.71 -11.48 -0.44
C THR A 4 -3.11 -11.06 -0.87
N LYS A 5 -3.96 -10.67 0.10
CA LYS A 5 -5.33 -10.27 -0.22
C LYS A 5 -5.25 -8.86 -0.75
N ILE A 6 -5.30 -8.72 -2.07
CA ILE A 6 -5.31 -7.43 -2.74
C ILE A 6 -6.77 -6.96 -2.83
N SER A 7 -7.03 -5.74 -2.39
CA SER A 7 -8.33 -5.07 -2.54
C SER A 7 -8.18 -3.88 -3.49
N THR A 8 -9.12 -3.71 -4.41
CA THR A 8 -9.11 -2.60 -5.37
C THR A 8 -9.55 -1.29 -4.72
N LEU A 9 -8.73 -0.24 -4.85
CA LEU A 9 -9.06 1.13 -4.44
C LEU A 9 -9.39 1.99 -5.67
N ASN A 10 -10.64 2.46 -5.78
CA ASN A 10 -11.05 3.40 -6.83
C ASN A 10 -10.83 4.84 -6.34
N LEU A 11 -9.88 5.55 -6.92
CA LEU A 11 -9.49 6.90 -6.54
C LEU A 11 -9.81 7.91 -7.67
N ARG A 12 -10.50 9.01 -7.32
CA ARG A 12 -10.67 10.18 -8.20
C ARG A 12 -9.75 11.29 -7.72
N ILE A 13 -8.86 11.74 -8.59
CA ILE A 13 -7.90 12.83 -8.33
C ILE A 13 -7.83 13.77 -9.52
N ASN A 14 -7.34 14.98 -9.28
CA ASN A 14 -7.07 15.96 -10.33
C ASN A 14 -6.06 15.37 -11.35
N PRO A 15 -6.26 15.58 -12.66
CA PRO A 15 -5.37 15.06 -13.70
C PRO A 15 -3.91 15.49 -13.52
N SER A 16 -3.65 16.68 -12.98
CA SER A 16 -2.30 17.19 -12.72
C SER A 16 -1.60 16.36 -11.64
N ILE A 17 -2.33 15.93 -10.60
CA ILE A 17 -1.79 15.06 -9.54
C ILE A 17 -1.52 13.65 -10.08
N LYS A 18 -2.38 13.16 -10.99
CA LYS A 18 -2.15 11.88 -11.67
C LYS A 18 -0.85 11.88 -12.49
N ALA A 19 -0.54 12.99 -13.18
CA ALA A 19 0.73 13.14 -13.89
C ALA A 19 1.92 13.14 -12.92
N ALA A 20 1.85 13.95 -11.87
CA ALA A 20 2.92 14.05 -10.87
C ALA A 20 3.22 12.71 -10.17
N VAL A 21 2.20 11.95 -9.75
CA VAL A 21 2.42 10.65 -9.11
C VAL A 21 2.98 9.61 -10.09
N ARG A 22 2.64 9.70 -11.37
CA ARG A 22 3.21 8.83 -12.40
C ARG A 22 4.69 9.12 -12.61
N GLU A 23 5.10 10.38 -12.65
CA GLU A 23 6.51 10.76 -12.75
C GLU A 23 7.29 10.35 -11.51
N ALA A 24 6.76 10.58 -10.31
CA ALA A 24 7.37 10.13 -9.07
C ALA A 24 7.56 8.60 -9.05
N ALA A 25 6.52 7.85 -9.44
CA ALA A 25 6.58 6.40 -9.53
C ALA A 25 7.65 5.92 -10.54
N ALA A 26 7.74 6.58 -11.71
CA ALA A 26 8.74 6.27 -12.72
C ALA A 26 10.17 6.51 -12.22
N ARG A 27 10.41 7.61 -11.49
CA ARG A 27 11.72 7.94 -10.89
C ARG A 27 12.19 6.91 -9.87
N GLU A 28 11.26 6.31 -9.14
CA GLU A 28 11.57 5.29 -8.14
C GLU A 28 11.51 3.86 -8.69
N HIS A 29 11.29 3.68 -9.99
CA HIS A 29 11.12 2.37 -10.65
C HIS A 29 10.00 1.52 -10.02
N ARG A 30 8.92 2.15 -9.56
CA ARG A 30 7.77 1.48 -8.94
C ARG A 30 6.49 1.76 -9.72
N SER A 31 5.51 0.86 -9.63
CA SER A 31 4.17 1.11 -10.15
C SER A 31 3.47 2.22 -9.38
N VAL A 32 2.57 2.95 -10.04
CA VAL A 32 1.73 3.98 -9.41
C VAL A 32 0.96 3.44 -8.21
N ALA A 33 0.46 2.21 -8.27
CA ALA A 33 -0.22 1.57 -7.13
C ALA A 33 0.70 1.45 -5.90
N ASN A 34 1.94 1.01 -6.11
CA ASN A 34 2.91 0.87 -5.03
C ASN A 34 3.35 2.23 -4.47
N MET A 35 3.48 3.24 -5.36
CA MET A 35 3.72 4.62 -4.95
C MET A 35 2.60 5.15 -4.05
N VAL A 36 1.35 4.95 -4.45
CA VAL A 36 0.17 5.34 -3.66
C VAL A 36 0.15 4.61 -2.33
N GLU A 37 0.48 3.32 -2.29
CA GLU A 37 0.56 2.57 -1.04
C GLU A 37 1.61 3.14 -0.07
N VAL A 38 2.81 3.46 -0.56
CA VAL A 38 3.86 4.10 0.25
C VAL A 38 3.42 5.47 0.77
N LEU A 39 2.77 6.28 -0.06
CA LEU A 39 2.26 7.59 0.34
C LEU A 39 1.18 7.46 1.42
N ILE A 40 0.25 6.50 1.28
CA ILE A 40 -0.77 6.22 2.29
C ILE A 40 -0.10 5.77 3.60
N ARG A 41 0.85 4.82 3.55
CA ARG A 41 1.57 4.35 4.75
C ARG A 41 2.27 5.50 5.48
N ARG A 42 2.98 6.36 4.75
CA ARG A 42 3.67 7.54 5.31
C ARG A 42 2.71 8.55 5.92
N HIS A 43 1.54 8.74 5.31
CA HIS A 43 0.53 9.64 5.85
C HIS A 43 -0.08 9.07 7.13
N CYS A 44 -0.41 7.77 7.14
CA CYS A 44 -0.93 7.09 8.32
C CYS A 44 0.07 7.12 9.48
N ASP A 45 1.35 6.85 9.21
CA ASP A 45 2.42 6.93 10.21
C ASP A 45 2.50 8.32 10.87
N GLN A 46 2.53 9.38 10.04
CA GLN A 46 2.53 10.77 10.52
C GLN A 46 1.24 11.16 11.26
N ALA A 47 0.10 10.56 10.90
CA ALA A 47 -1.18 10.78 11.54
C ALA A 47 -1.40 9.89 12.79
N GLY A 48 -0.46 8.99 13.12
CA GLY A 48 -0.61 8.02 14.20
C GLY A 48 -1.65 6.91 13.91
N ILE A 49 -2.04 6.72 12.65
CA ILE A 49 -2.97 5.69 12.22
C ILE A 49 -2.20 4.38 12.02
N THR A 50 -2.48 3.39 12.86
CA THR A 50 -1.88 2.05 12.71
C THR A 50 -2.53 1.33 11.53
N ILE A 51 -1.75 1.04 10.49
CA ILE A 51 -2.18 0.15 9.42
C ILE A 51 -1.91 -1.28 9.87
N PRO A 52 -2.95 -2.13 10.05
CA PRO A 52 -2.73 -3.53 10.36
C PRO A 52 -2.07 -4.19 9.14
N GLU A 53 -0.78 -4.48 9.25
CA GLU A 53 -0.11 -5.37 8.30
C GLU A 53 -0.84 -6.70 8.40
N GLN A 54 -1.40 -7.19 7.28
CA GLN A 54 -2.30 -8.33 7.24
C GLN A 54 -1.83 -9.41 8.22
N LEU A 55 -2.64 -9.66 9.26
CA LEU A 55 -2.52 -10.80 10.15
C LEU A 55 -2.65 -12.09 9.31
N ASP A 56 -1.59 -12.49 8.62
CA ASP A 56 -1.28 -13.89 8.38
C ASP A 56 -0.44 -14.40 9.57
N ARG A 57 -0.85 -14.03 10.78
CA ARG A 57 -0.53 -14.80 11.97
C ARG A 57 -1.59 -15.89 12.08
N SER A 58 -1.54 -16.85 11.16
CA SER A 58 -1.94 -18.19 11.56
C SER A 58 -0.99 -18.54 12.71
N PRO A 59 -1.45 -18.79 13.95
CA PRO A 59 -0.57 -19.39 14.93
C PRO A 59 -0.14 -20.71 14.30
N ARG A 60 1.15 -20.84 13.95
CA ARG A 60 1.72 -22.15 13.69
C ARG A 60 1.44 -22.94 14.94
N ASN A 61 0.47 -23.84 14.84
CA ASN A 61 0.08 -24.79 15.85
C ASN A 61 1.32 -25.65 16.10
N ARG A 62 2.17 -25.22 17.03
CA ARG A 62 3.07 -26.11 17.76
C ARG A 62 2.13 -27.02 18.52
N HIS A 63 1.90 -28.25 18.05
CA HIS A 63 1.56 -29.43 18.86
C HIS A 63 1.35 -30.62 17.92
N GLY A 64 2.13 -31.69 18.16
CA GLY A 64 2.15 -32.94 17.43
C GLY A 64 3.56 -33.48 17.34
#